data_AF-A0AA37LX22-F1
#
_entry.id   AF-A0AA37LX22-F1
#
_cell.length_a   1.000
_cell.length_b   1.000
_cell.length_c   1.000
_cell.angle_alpha   90.00
_cell.angle_beta   90.00
_cell.angle_gamma   90.00
#
_symmetry.space_group_name_H-M   'P 1'
#
loop_
_entity.id
_entity.type
_entity.pdbx_description
1 polymer ?
#
loop_
_entity_poly.entity_id
_entity_poly.type
_entity_poly.pdbx_seq_one_letter_code
_entity_poly.pdbx_strand_id
1 'polypeptide(L)'
;MATPASAPAAAGSAPRGKPTKPREYPLMSRRQVEGLIAQGRVVTIIDQFVVKLDGWLAYHPGGDKAIQHMVGRDATDEVTVLHSLEAKAQMTRYRIGRIEGHWRNFVPPIQGGKFRTLEKGDPGIDDAEDDDTLRFFGASSPSDVSSREASPVFDTADTHVRRRPGAASVSSATSATSATDDDHDEKDMDGTAFLDSETRKQIRLDLDKYPALDDETQSEIVRKYRLLDERIKAEGLYDCDYRAYAIEVMRYTLLFAGMLTFLRWGWYFPSAACLGCFWHQLVFSAHDAGHMGITHNFHVDTCIGIFIADFMGGLSIGWWKRNHNVHHIVTNSPSTTRISSICPSSPCLTVSSAT
;
A
#
# COMPACT_ATOMS: atom_id res chain seq x y z
N MET A 1 -14.12 -39.55 63.19
CA MET A 1 -14.36 -40.48 62.07
C MET A 1 -15.19 -39.74 61.02
N ALA A 2 -14.54 -39.25 59.98
CA ALA A 2 -15.19 -38.66 58.81
C ALA A 2 -14.38 -39.08 57.59
N THR A 3 -15.03 -39.78 56.67
CA THR A 3 -14.52 -40.30 55.40
C THR A 3 -14.14 -39.17 54.44
N PRO A 4 -13.04 -39.27 53.67
CA PRO A 4 -12.76 -38.31 52.61
C PRO A 4 -13.61 -38.60 51.37
N ALA A 5 -14.14 -37.54 50.77
CA ALA A 5 -14.95 -37.57 49.57
C ALA A 5 -14.12 -37.98 48.33
N SER A 6 -14.72 -38.87 47.54
CA SER A 6 -14.29 -39.37 46.23
C SER A 6 -14.04 -38.25 45.22
N ALA A 7 -12.87 -38.28 44.56
CA ALA A 7 -12.58 -37.50 43.36
C ALA A 7 -13.47 -37.96 42.17
N PRO A 8 -13.92 -37.06 41.26
CA PRO A 8 -14.68 -37.48 40.10
C PRO A 8 -13.76 -38.04 39.00
N ALA A 9 -14.25 -39.09 38.38
CA ALA A 9 -13.60 -39.87 37.34
C ALA A 9 -13.34 -39.09 36.04
N ALA A 10 -12.29 -39.52 35.35
CA ALA A 10 -11.80 -39.02 34.08
C ALA A 10 -12.89 -38.85 33.01
N ALA A 11 -13.00 -37.64 32.47
CA ALA A 11 -13.82 -37.34 31.32
C ALA A 11 -13.06 -37.65 30.02
N GLY A 12 -13.60 -38.62 29.27
CA GLY A 12 -13.66 -38.67 27.81
C GLY A 12 -12.41 -38.31 27.01
N SER A 13 -11.67 -39.33 26.57
CA SER A 13 -10.71 -39.22 25.47
C SER A 13 -11.40 -38.71 24.20
N ALA A 14 -11.01 -37.53 23.73
CA ALA A 14 -11.34 -37.04 22.39
C ALA A 14 -10.86 -38.05 21.32
N PRO A 15 -11.59 -38.20 20.19
CA PRO A 15 -11.17 -39.13 19.14
C PRO A 15 -9.85 -38.64 18.54
N ARG A 16 -8.79 -39.45 18.68
CA ARG A 16 -7.51 -39.24 18.00
C ARG A 16 -7.77 -39.28 16.49
N GLY A 17 -7.82 -38.10 15.87
CA GLY A 17 -7.73 -37.97 14.42
C GLY A 17 -6.47 -38.69 13.94
N LYS A 18 -6.58 -39.43 12.84
CA LYS A 18 -5.42 -40.10 12.23
C LYS A 18 -4.32 -39.05 11.98
N PRO A 19 -3.04 -39.34 12.30
CA PRO A 19 -1.96 -38.41 11.98
C PRO A 19 -1.92 -38.22 10.46
N THR A 20 -2.29 -37.03 10.01
CA THR A 20 -2.21 -36.63 8.61
C THR A 20 -0.74 -36.57 8.22
N LYS A 21 -0.34 -37.32 7.19
CA LYS A 21 1.03 -37.23 6.65
C LYS A 21 1.36 -35.77 6.34
N PRO A 22 2.55 -35.27 6.70
CA PRO A 22 2.98 -33.93 6.32
C PRO A 22 2.89 -33.79 4.81
N ARG A 23 2.28 -32.70 4.34
CA ARG A 23 2.21 -32.41 2.90
C ARG A 23 3.60 -32.00 2.43
N GLU A 24 4.19 -32.79 1.54
CA GLU A 24 5.47 -32.47 0.91
C GLU A 24 5.25 -31.43 -0.19
N TYR A 25 6.15 -30.45 -0.27
CA TYR A 25 6.10 -29.38 -1.26
C TYR A 25 7.35 -29.44 -2.17
N PRO A 26 7.16 -29.36 -3.50
CA PRO A 26 8.28 -29.37 -4.43
C PRO A 26 9.15 -28.13 -4.24
N LEU A 27 10.47 -28.30 -4.42
CA LEU A 27 11.40 -27.17 -4.49
C LEU A 27 11.11 -26.40 -5.79
N MET A 28 10.97 -25.08 -5.68
CA MET A 28 10.71 -24.20 -6.81
C MET A 28 11.86 -23.22 -6.97
N SER A 29 12.41 -23.13 -8.19
CA SER A 29 13.44 -22.16 -8.53
C SER A 29 12.84 -20.77 -8.77
N ARG A 30 13.67 -19.72 -8.67
CA ARG A 30 13.26 -18.34 -8.96
C ARG A 30 12.69 -18.19 -10.37
N ARG A 31 13.23 -18.92 -11.36
CA ARG A 31 12.74 -18.97 -12.74
C ARG A 31 11.37 -19.63 -12.88
N GLN A 32 11.09 -20.67 -12.10
CA GLN A 32 9.76 -21.29 -12.09
C GLN A 32 8.69 -20.35 -11.54
N VAL A 33 9.03 -19.57 -10.51
CA VAL A 33 8.14 -18.54 -9.97
C VAL A 33 7.98 -17.38 -10.97
N GLU A 34 9.05 -16.92 -11.62
CA GLU A 34 9.01 -15.92 -12.70
C GLU A 34 8.02 -16.34 -13.80
N GLY A 35 8.11 -17.59 -14.25
CA GLY A 35 7.21 -18.16 -15.27
C GLY A 35 5.75 -18.22 -14.84
N LEU A 36 5.46 -18.46 -13.56
CA LEU A 36 4.08 -18.40 -13.04
C LEU A 36 3.55 -16.97 -13.10
N ILE A 37 4.36 -15.98 -12.71
CA ILE A 37 3.95 -14.56 -12.77
C ILE A 37 3.73 -14.14 -14.22
N ALA A 38 4.59 -14.58 -15.14
CA ALA A 38 4.43 -14.33 -16.58
C ALA A 38 3.12 -14.90 -17.15
N GLN A 39 2.60 -15.98 -16.56
CA GLN A 39 1.28 -16.56 -16.91
C GLN A 39 0.10 -15.83 -16.23
N GLY A 40 0.35 -14.71 -15.55
CA GLY A 40 -0.67 -13.96 -14.82
C GLY A 40 -1.09 -14.59 -13.49
N ARG A 41 -0.30 -15.53 -12.93
CA ARG A 41 -0.58 -16.11 -11.61
C ARG A 41 -0.18 -15.16 -10.51
N VAL A 42 -1.00 -15.12 -9.46
CA VAL A 42 -0.77 -14.27 -8.28
C VAL A 42 -0.02 -15.12 -7.25
N VAL A 43 1.30 -14.97 -7.21
CA VAL A 43 2.17 -15.76 -6.33
C VAL A 43 3.05 -14.87 -5.46
N THR A 44 3.25 -15.26 -4.20
CA THR A 44 4.11 -14.58 -3.22
C THR A 44 4.83 -15.63 -2.38
N ILE A 45 5.93 -15.24 -1.74
CA ILE A 45 6.67 -16.10 -0.82
C ILE A 45 6.26 -15.76 0.62
N ILE A 46 5.94 -16.78 1.42
CA ILE A 46 5.60 -16.64 2.84
C ILE A 46 6.22 -17.80 3.61
N ASP A 47 7.06 -17.50 4.60
CA ASP A 47 7.76 -18.47 5.45
C ASP A 47 8.49 -19.56 4.62
N GLN A 48 9.24 -19.17 3.58
CA GLN A 48 9.91 -20.07 2.62
C GLN A 48 8.98 -20.91 1.72
N PHE A 49 7.67 -20.66 1.72
CA PHE A 49 6.72 -21.35 0.84
C PHE A 49 6.24 -20.43 -0.27
N VAL A 50 6.10 -20.99 -1.48
CA VAL A 50 5.43 -20.34 -2.60
C VAL A 50 3.93 -20.49 -2.40
N VAL A 51 3.22 -19.37 -2.28
CA VAL A 51 1.77 -19.31 -2.03
C VAL A 51 1.06 -18.74 -3.23
N LYS A 52 0.03 -19.45 -3.72
CA LYS A 52 -0.77 -19.08 -4.90
C LYS A 52 -2.14 -18.53 -4.48
N LEU A 53 -2.42 -17.28 -4.84
CA LEU A 53 -3.55 -16.50 -4.32
C LEU A 53 -4.61 -16.15 -5.37
N ASP A 54 -4.55 -16.70 -6.59
CA ASP A 54 -5.49 -16.37 -7.69
C ASP A 54 -6.96 -16.37 -7.25
N GLY A 55 -7.40 -17.44 -6.57
CA GLY A 55 -8.79 -17.61 -6.15
C GLY A 55 -9.17 -16.82 -4.89
N TRP A 56 -8.19 -16.34 -4.14
CA TRP A 56 -8.40 -15.60 -2.89
C TRP A 56 -8.31 -14.08 -3.07
N LEU A 57 -7.69 -13.61 -4.16
CA LEU A 57 -7.39 -12.20 -4.41
C LEU A 57 -8.59 -11.27 -4.19
N ALA A 58 -9.77 -11.62 -4.73
CA ALA A 58 -10.98 -10.81 -4.64
C ALA A 58 -11.65 -10.84 -3.24
N TYR A 59 -11.31 -11.83 -2.40
CA TYR A 59 -11.92 -12.05 -1.09
C TYR A 59 -11.04 -11.58 0.06
N HIS A 60 -9.83 -11.13 -0.24
CA HIS A 60 -8.89 -10.66 0.76
C HIS A 60 -9.47 -9.43 1.51
N PRO A 61 -9.65 -9.48 2.85
CA PRO A 61 -10.22 -8.36 3.61
C PRO A 61 -9.40 -7.08 3.54
N GLY A 62 -8.09 -7.18 3.26
CA GLY A 62 -7.21 -6.04 3.06
C GLY A 62 -7.33 -5.37 1.69
N GLY A 63 -8.10 -5.95 0.76
CA GLY A 63 -8.19 -5.52 -0.63
C GLY A 63 -7.27 -6.31 -1.57
N ASP A 64 -7.56 -6.26 -2.86
CA ASP A 64 -6.80 -6.96 -3.92
C ASP A 64 -5.44 -6.30 -4.18
N LYS A 65 -5.39 -4.96 -4.21
CA LYS A 65 -4.17 -4.18 -4.42
C LYS A 65 -3.07 -4.51 -3.41
N ALA A 66 -3.45 -4.76 -2.15
CA ALA A 66 -2.55 -5.22 -1.09
C ALA A 66 -1.73 -6.45 -1.52
N ILE A 67 -2.41 -7.46 -2.10
CA ILE A 67 -1.77 -8.67 -2.61
C ILE A 67 -0.98 -8.39 -3.89
N GLN A 68 -1.51 -7.55 -4.79
CA GLN A 68 -0.86 -7.22 -6.06
C GLN A 68 0.53 -6.58 -5.86
N HIS A 69 0.72 -5.78 -4.82
CA HIS A 69 2.02 -5.22 -4.46
C HIS A 69 3.03 -6.24 -3.92
N MET A 70 2.58 -7.44 -3.55
CA MET A 70 3.43 -8.52 -3.03
C MET A 70 3.67 -9.65 -4.04
N VAL A 71 3.14 -9.54 -5.26
CA VAL A 71 3.37 -10.53 -6.31
C VAL A 71 4.86 -10.61 -6.65
N GLY A 72 5.43 -11.81 -6.50
CA GLY A 72 6.85 -12.09 -6.72
C GLY A 72 7.77 -11.65 -5.58
N ARG A 73 7.23 -11.16 -4.47
CA ARG A 73 7.99 -10.78 -3.28
C ARG A 73 7.87 -11.82 -2.17
N ASP A 74 8.85 -11.82 -1.28
CA ASP A 74 8.74 -12.34 0.07
C ASP A 74 7.91 -11.36 0.89
N ALA A 75 6.73 -11.83 1.29
CA ALA A 75 5.75 -11.11 2.08
C ALA A 75 5.70 -11.62 3.53
N THR A 76 6.71 -12.39 3.97
CA THR A 76 6.72 -13.06 5.27
C THR A 76 6.52 -12.07 6.42
N ASP A 77 7.21 -10.93 6.37
CA ASP A 77 7.19 -9.96 7.46
C ASP A 77 5.86 -9.18 7.46
N GLU A 78 5.38 -8.74 6.30
CA GLU A 78 4.09 -8.07 6.12
C GLU A 78 2.92 -8.98 6.54
N VAL A 79 2.96 -10.26 6.15
CA VAL A 79 1.96 -11.25 6.55
C VAL A 79 2.01 -11.49 8.05
N THR A 80 3.20 -11.50 8.65
CA THR A 80 3.36 -11.73 10.08
C THR A 80 2.82 -10.59 10.93
N VAL A 81 2.96 -9.34 10.47
CA VAL A 81 2.49 -8.16 11.22
C VAL A 81 1.01 -7.87 10.97
N LEU A 82 0.53 -8.07 9.74
CA LEU A 82 -0.82 -7.61 9.34
C LEU A 82 -1.91 -8.68 9.46
N HIS A 83 -1.58 -9.91 9.85
CA HIS A 83 -2.55 -11.01 9.91
C HIS A 83 -2.53 -11.73 11.26
N SER A 84 -3.72 -12.16 11.70
CA SER A 84 -3.86 -13.01 12.88
C SER A 84 -3.24 -14.39 12.66
N LEU A 85 -2.90 -15.08 13.75
CA LEU A 85 -2.39 -16.46 13.70
C LEU A 85 -3.38 -17.41 13.00
N GLU A 86 -4.67 -17.18 13.19
CA GLU A 86 -5.72 -17.95 12.51
C GLU A 86 -5.67 -17.73 10.99
N ALA A 87 -5.56 -16.48 10.54
CA ALA A 87 -5.44 -16.17 9.12
C ALA A 87 -4.16 -16.81 8.52
N LYS A 88 -3.01 -16.69 9.20
CA LYS A 88 -1.76 -17.37 8.79
C LYS A 88 -1.94 -18.89 8.66
N ALA A 89 -2.68 -19.52 9.59
CA ALA A 89 -2.96 -20.95 9.51
C ALA A 89 -3.82 -21.30 8.28
N GLN A 90 -4.78 -20.46 7.90
CA GLN A 90 -5.58 -20.66 6.69
C GLN A 90 -4.75 -20.50 5.40
N MET A 91 -3.75 -19.60 5.40
CA MET A 91 -2.87 -19.37 4.25
C MET A 91 -2.09 -20.62 3.84
N THR A 92 -1.81 -21.53 4.77
CA THR A 92 -1.10 -22.80 4.50
C THR A 92 -1.76 -23.66 3.41
N ARG A 93 -3.08 -23.51 3.21
CA ARG A 93 -3.87 -24.23 2.20
C ARG A 93 -3.51 -23.85 0.76
N TYR A 94 -2.95 -22.65 0.58
CA TYR A 94 -2.61 -22.06 -0.71
C TYR A 94 -1.15 -22.29 -1.12
N ARG A 95 -0.37 -23.01 -0.30
CA ARG A 95 1.02 -23.37 -0.62
C ARG A 95 1.07 -24.33 -1.81
N ILE A 96 1.94 -24.03 -2.77
CA ILE A 96 2.15 -24.82 -3.99
C ILE A 96 3.58 -25.36 -4.12
N GLY A 97 4.54 -24.80 -3.39
CA GLY A 97 5.94 -25.20 -3.41
C GLY A 97 6.73 -24.57 -2.28
N ARG A 98 8.04 -24.84 -2.24
CA ARG A 98 8.99 -24.26 -1.28
C ARG A 98 10.22 -23.71 -1.99
N ILE A 99 10.86 -22.71 -1.39
CA ILE A 99 12.13 -22.16 -1.85
C ILE A 99 13.24 -22.50 -0.86
N GLU A 100 14.49 -22.32 -1.27
CA GLU A 100 15.67 -22.46 -0.41
C GLU A 100 16.52 -21.18 -0.48
N GLY A 101 17.09 -20.81 0.67
CA GLY A 101 17.90 -19.59 0.79
C GLY A 101 17.08 -18.30 0.83
N HIS A 102 17.78 -17.18 0.64
CA HIS A 102 17.22 -15.83 0.61
C HIS A 102 16.46 -15.59 -0.71
N TRP A 103 15.26 -15.04 -0.61
CA TRP A 103 14.47 -14.69 -1.79
C TRP A 103 14.75 -13.27 -2.25
N ARG A 104 15.28 -13.13 -3.47
CA ARG A 104 15.39 -11.82 -4.12
C ARG A 104 14.06 -11.41 -4.74
N ASN A 105 13.43 -10.41 -4.13
CA ASN A 105 12.15 -9.85 -4.53
C ASN A 105 12.10 -9.42 -6.00
N PHE A 106 11.02 -9.76 -6.70
CA PHE A 106 10.73 -9.17 -8.00
C PHE A 106 10.09 -7.77 -7.84
N VAL A 107 10.20 -6.97 -8.90
CA VAL A 107 9.32 -5.81 -9.10
C VAL A 107 7.93 -6.35 -9.48
N PRO A 108 6.86 -6.11 -8.69
CA PRO A 108 5.54 -6.61 -8.98
C PRO A 108 5.00 -6.12 -10.34
N PRO A 109 4.10 -6.89 -11.01
CA PRO A 109 3.50 -6.47 -12.28
C PRO A 109 2.80 -5.11 -12.21
N ILE A 110 2.11 -4.80 -11.10
CA ILE A 110 1.43 -3.51 -10.89
C ILE A 110 2.40 -2.32 -10.85
N GLN A 111 3.70 -2.57 -10.62
CA GLN A 111 4.78 -1.58 -10.63
C GLN A 111 5.60 -1.61 -11.93
N GLY A 112 5.13 -2.31 -12.97
CA GLY A 112 5.80 -2.40 -14.27
C GLY A 112 6.83 -3.52 -14.40
N GLY A 113 6.85 -4.48 -13.48
CA GLY A 113 7.72 -5.67 -13.57
C GLY A 113 7.48 -6.47 -14.85
N LYS A 114 8.56 -6.84 -15.54
CA LYS A 114 8.54 -7.67 -16.75
C LYS A 114 8.97 -9.09 -16.40
N PHE A 115 8.24 -10.09 -16.88
CA PHE A 115 8.45 -11.49 -16.52
C PHE A 115 8.54 -12.37 -17.77
N ARG A 116 9.49 -13.30 -17.77
CA ARG A 116 9.69 -14.24 -18.88
C ARG A 116 8.92 -15.54 -18.66
N THR A 117 8.41 -16.10 -19.76
CA THR A 117 7.83 -17.46 -19.73
C THR A 117 8.93 -18.51 -19.63
N LEU A 118 8.63 -19.63 -18.97
CA LEU A 118 9.58 -20.72 -18.74
C LEU A 118 10.18 -21.32 -20.03
N GLU A 119 9.46 -21.24 -21.15
CA GLU A 119 9.88 -21.80 -22.44
C GLU A 119 10.83 -20.89 -23.23
N LYS A 120 10.97 -19.61 -22.84
CA LYS A 120 11.74 -18.59 -23.58
C LYS A 120 13.16 -18.34 -23.02
N GLY A 121 13.69 -19.25 -22.19
CA GLY A 121 15.05 -19.15 -21.67
C GLY A 121 16.08 -19.80 -22.60
N ASP A 122 16.81 -18.98 -23.36
CA ASP A 122 18.04 -19.42 -24.04
C ASP A 122 19.10 -19.79 -22.98
N PRO A 123 19.90 -20.87 -23.11
CA PRO A 123 20.81 -21.34 -22.06
C PRO A 123 22.05 -20.46 -21.83
N GLY A 124 22.17 -19.33 -22.53
CA GLY A 124 23.42 -18.56 -22.65
C GLY A 124 23.51 -17.27 -21.84
N ILE A 125 22.56 -16.99 -20.94
CA ILE A 125 22.61 -15.81 -20.08
C ILE A 125 22.60 -16.29 -18.63
N ASP A 126 23.81 -16.39 -18.07
CA ASP A 126 24.07 -16.65 -16.67
C ASP A 126 23.24 -15.73 -15.76
N ASP A 127 23.04 -16.16 -14.51
CA ASP A 127 22.38 -15.42 -13.41
C ASP A 127 23.07 -14.08 -13.03
N ALA A 128 23.86 -13.50 -13.94
CA ALA A 128 24.58 -12.23 -13.84
C ALA A 128 23.87 -11.04 -14.51
N GLU A 129 22.82 -11.25 -15.32
CA GLU A 129 22.07 -10.14 -15.96
C GLU A 129 20.91 -9.58 -15.12
N ASP A 130 20.78 -9.98 -13.84
CA ASP A 130 19.80 -9.35 -12.94
C ASP A 130 20.38 -8.12 -12.19
N ASP A 131 21.61 -7.71 -12.52
CA ASP A 131 22.20 -6.41 -12.15
C ASP A 131 21.64 -5.26 -13.03
N ASP A 132 20.99 -5.57 -14.16
CA ASP A 132 20.54 -4.55 -15.12
C ASP A 132 19.22 -3.87 -14.70
N THR A 133 18.50 -4.41 -13.70
CA THR A 133 17.33 -3.72 -13.12
C THR A 133 17.71 -2.61 -12.13
N LEU A 134 18.94 -2.64 -11.59
CA LEU A 134 19.52 -1.54 -10.80
C LEU A 134 20.23 -0.51 -11.70
N ARG A 135 20.62 -0.88 -12.93
CA ARG A 135 21.20 0.05 -13.92
C ARG A 135 20.19 0.92 -14.65
N PHE A 136 18.88 0.69 -14.52
CA PHE A 136 17.88 1.64 -15.02
C PHE A 136 18.02 3.05 -14.40
N PHE A 137 18.64 3.16 -13.23
CA PHE A 137 18.98 4.44 -12.59
C PHE A 137 20.48 4.79 -12.63
N GLY A 138 21.30 3.91 -13.21
CA GLY A 138 22.75 3.93 -13.11
C GLY A 138 23.42 3.56 -14.43
N ALA A 139 23.44 4.52 -15.35
CA ALA A 139 24.20 4.55 -16.61
C ALA A 139 23.55 3.86 -17.82
N SER A 140 22.92 4.69 -18.65
CA SER A 140 22.86 4.47 -20.10
C SER A 140 23.18 5.79 -20.82
N SER A 141 24.24 5.73 -21.64
CA SER A 141 24.45 6.62 -22.78
C SER A 141 23.78 5.97 -24.01
N PRO A 142 23.48 6.76 -25.07
CA PRO A 142 22.22 6.64 -25.79
C PRO A 142 22.28 5.62 -26.92
N SER A 143 21.26 4.78 -27.01
CA SER A 143 20.81 4.26 -28.30
C SER A 143 19.30 4.03 -28.28
N ASP A 144 18.67 4.74 -29.21
CA ASP A 144 17.27 4.71 -29.66
C ASP A 144 16.37 3.58 -29.14
N VAL A 145 15.45 3.94 -28.25
CA VAL A 145 14.10 3.35 -28.21
C VAL A 145 13.12 4.42 -27.75
N SER A 146 12.49 5.07 -28.74
CA SER A 146 11.31 5.92 -28.59
C SER A 146 10.14 5.09 -28.08
N SER A 147 9.84 5.17 -26.78
CA SER A 147 8.52 4.83 -26.23
C SER A 147 7.82 6.11 -25.78
N ARG A 148 7.26 6.80 -26.77
CA ARG A 148 6.31 7.91 -26.55
C ARG A 148 5.03 7.33 -25.92
N GLU A 149 4.79 7.62 -24.65
CA GLU A 149 3.42 7.60 -24.11
C GLU A 149 2.97 9.05 -23.92
N ALA A 150 1.90 9.39 -24.63
CA ALA A 150 1.33 10.74 -24.67
C ALA A 150 0.70 11.09 -23.31
N SER A 151 1.11 12.22 -22.74
CA SER A 151 0.40 12.83 -21.62
C SER A 151 -0.93 13.42 -22.14
N PRO A 152 -2.05 13.33 -21.39
CA PRO A 152 -3.31 13.91 -21.84
C PRO A 152 -3.25 15.44 -21.71
N VAL A 153 -3.23 16.13 -22.85
CA VAL A 153 -3.51 17.56 -22.95
C VAL A 153 -4.99 17.80 -22.66
N PHE A 154 -5.30 18.67 -21.71
CA PHE A 154 -6.66 19.13 -21.46
C PHE A 154 -7.07 20.15 -22.53
N ASP A 155 -7.59 19.68 -23.66
CA ASP A 155 -8.37 20.51 -24.58
C ASP A 155 -9.82 20.55 -24.09
N THR A 156 -10.22 21.67 -23.48
CA THR A 156 -11.64 21.98 -23.23
C THR A 156 -12.30 22.34 -24.55
N ALA A 157 -12.94 21.36 -25.19
CA ALA A 157 -13.83 21.59 -26.33
C ALA A 157 -15.16 22.22 -25.85
N ASP A 158 -15.20 23.54 -25.69
CA ASP A 158 -16.46 24.26 -25.55
C ASP A 158 -17.07 24.56 -26.92
N THR A 159 -18.16 23.87 -27.23
CA THR A 159 -19.06 24.23 -28.32
C THR A 159 -20.42 24.63 -27.72
N HIS A 160 -20.77 25.92 -27.78
CA HIS A 160 -21.95 26.43 -28.51
C HIS A 160 -22.32 27.90 -28.15
N VAL A 161 -22.17 28.76 -29.17
CA VAL A 161 -23.16 29.75 -29.69
C VAL A 161 -23.61 30.94 -28.81
N ARG A 162 -23.14 32.15 -29.21
CA ARG A 162 -24.03 33.30 -29.57
C ARG A 162 -23.31 34.38 -30.41
N ARG A 163 -23.94 34.72 -31.56
CA ARG A 163 -23.77 35.89 -32.48
C ARG A 163 -23.76 37.25 -31.72
N ARG A 164 -23.26 38.41 -32.18
CA ARG A 164 -22.83 39.05 -33.46
C ARG A 164 -22.12 40.42 -33.13
N PRO A 165 -21.66 41.28 -34.09
CA PRO A 165 -20.39 42.01 -34.04
C PRO A 165 -20.51 43.53 -33.84
N GLY A 166 -19.38 44.23 -33.64
CA GLY A 166 -19.33 45.69 -33.80
C GLY A 166 -18.04 46.41 -33.39
N ALA A 167 -17.34 46.93 -34.41
CA ALA A 167 -16.68 48.24 -34.47
C ALA A 167 -15.47 48.61 -33.57
N ALA A 168 -14.30 48.66 -34.25
CA ALA A 168 -13.50 49.86 -34.55
C ALA A 168 -12.64 50.60 -33.49
N SER A 169 -11.34 50.68 -33.85
CA SER A 169 -10.41 51.82 -33.71
C SER A 169 -9.83 52.07 -32.31
N VAL A 170 -8.56 52.45 -32.08
CA VAL A 170 -7.50 53.08 -32.88
C VAL A 170 -6.13 52.89 -32.19
N SER A 171 -5.08 52.75 -33.01
CA SER A 171 -3.71 53.33 -32.99
C SER A 171 -2.98 53.55 -31.65
N SER A 172 -1.71 53.17 -31.48
CA SER A 172 -0.49 53.85 -32.01
C SER A 172 0.73 53.15 -31.35
N ALA A 173 1.98 53.07 -31.82
CA ALA A 173 2.69 53.44 -33.05
C ALA A 173 4.10 52.77 -33.02
N THR A 174 4.56 52.24 -34.17
CA THR A 174 5.90 52.36 -34.84
C THR A 174 7.21 52.29 -34.01
N SER A 175 8.32 51.61 -34.36
CA SER A 175 8.96 51.29 -35.66
C SER A 175 10.10 50.25 -35.54
N ALA A 176 10.22 49.40 -36.59
CA ALA A 176 11.42 48.97 -37.37
C ALA A 176 12.67 48.35 -36.65
N THR A 177 13.30 47.24 -37.08
CA THR A 177 13.75 46.83 -38.43
C THR A 177 14.06 45.31 -38.54
N SER A 178 13.67 44.74 -39.69
CA SER A 178 14.26 43.68 -40.55
C SER A 178 15.12 42.50 -40.01
N ALA A 179 14.55 41.30 -40.17
CA ALA A 179 15.02 40.10 -40.90
C ALA A 179 16.49 39.61 -40.78
N THR A 180 16.65 38.37 -40.27
CA THR A 180 17.13 37.20 -41.04
C THR A 180 16.72 35.90 -40.32
N ASP A 181 16.32 34.91 -41.11
CA ASP A 181 16.04 33.52 -40.73
C ASP A 181 17.19 32.89 -39.93
N ASP A 182 16.85 32.17 -38.87
CA ASP A 182 17.44 30.85 -38.61
C ASP A 182 16.46 30.03 -37.76
N ASP A 183 16.18 28.82 -38.25
CA ASP A 183 15.38 27.79 -37.59
C ASP A 183 15.87 27.55 -36.17
N HIS A 184 15.02 27.71 -35.16
CA HIS A 184 15.08 26.87 -33.97
C HIS A 184 13.72 26.81 -33.28
N ASP A 185 13.09 25.65 -33.41
CA ASP A 185 11.95 25.17 -32.63
C ASP A 185 12.13 25.51 -31.13
N GLU A 186 11.39 26.50 -30.65
CA GLU A 186 11.33 26.80 -29.22
C GLU A 186 10.45 25.78 -28.49
N LYS A 187 11.16 24.82 -27.89
CA LYS A 187 11.00 24.37 -26.48
C LYS A 187 9.62 23.88 -26.04
N ASP A 188 9.38 22.60 -26.30
CA ASP A 188 8.50 21.75 -25.49
C ASP A 188 9.25 20.63 -24.75
N MET A 189 10.58 20.75 -24.56
CA MET A 189 11.43 19.64 -24.09
C MET A 189 12.55 20.07 -23.10
N ASP A 190 12.19 20.48 -21.88
CA ASP A 190 13.20 20.65 -20.78
C ASP A 190 12.68 20.35 -19.36
N GLY A 191 11.39 20.04 -19.18
CA GLY A 191 10.84 19.72 -17.85
C GLY A 191 11.19 18.32 -17.35
N THR A 192 11.15 17.33 -18.24
CA THR A 192 11.38 15.91 -17.89
C THR A 192 12.86 15.57 -17.67
N ALA A 193 13.76 16.21 -18.41
CA ALA A 193 15.20 16.03 -18.27
C ALA A 193 15.71 16.59 -16.93
N PHE A 194 15.18 17.73 -16.48
CA PHE A 194 15.49 18.28 -15.15
C PHE A 194 15.04 17.33 -14.03
N LEU A 195 13.80 16.82 -14.10
CA LEU A 195 13.28 15.88 -13.10
C LEU A 195 14.07 14.57 -13.05
N ASP A 196 14.53 14.06 -14.20
CA ASP A 196 15.38 12.87 -14.27
C ASP A 196 16.75 13.11 -13.63
N SER A 197 17.35 14.27 -13.91
CA SER A 197 18.63 14.67 -13.32
C SER A 197 18.58 14.79 -11.79
N GLU A 198 17.50 15.38 -11.27
CA GLU A 198 17.28 15.50 -9.82
C GLU A 198 16.99 14.13 -9.21
N THR A 199 16.20 13.28 -9.89
CA THR A 199 15.95 11.90 -9.46
C THR A 199 17.26 11.12 -9.32
N ARG A 200 18.14 11.20 -10.32
CA ARG A 200 19.43 10.52 -10.29
C ARG A 200 20.35 11.03 -9.19
N LYS A 201 20.30 12.34 -8.91
CA LYS A 201 21.05 12.94 -7.81
C LYS A 201 20.56 12.43 -6.45
N GLN A 202 19.24 12.37 -6.25
CA GLN A 202 18.67 11.82 -5.01
C GLN A 202 19.02 10.34 -4.84
N ILE A 203 18.96 9.54 -5.92
CA ILE A 203 19.36 8.13 -5.87
C ILE A 203 20.83 7.97 -5.46
N ARG A 204 21.73 8.82 -5.99
CA ARG A 204 23.14 8.80 -5.58
C ARG A 204 23.30 9.15 -4.10
N LEU A 205 22.62 10.20 -3.63
CA LEU A 205 22.65 10.60 -2.23
C LEU A 205 22.11 9.50 -1.32
N ASP A 206 21.07 8.78 -1.74
CA ASP A 206 20.51 7.65 -1.01
C ASP A 206 21.48 6.47 -0.97
N LEU A 207 22.12 6.12 -2.08
CA LEU A 207 23.14 5.07 -2.14
C LEU A 207 24.36 5.38 -1.25
N ASP A 208 24.72 6.66 -1.11
CA ASP A 208 25.81 7.08 -0.22
C ASP A 208 25.39 7.07 1.26
N LYS A 209 24.09 7.25 1.55
CA LYS A 209 23.55 7.37 2.90
C LYS A 209 23.09 6.03 3.50
N TYR A 210 22.51 5.16 2.70
CA TYR A 210 21.88 3.92 3.15
C TYR A 210 22.79 2.71 2.94
N PRO A 211 22.55 1.60 3.68
CA PRO A 211 23.33 0.38 3.52
C PRO A 211 23.23 -0.19 2.10
N ALA A 212 24.26 -0.94 1.70
CA ALA A 212 24.29 -1.60 0.40
C ALA A 212 23.15 -2.63 0.23
N LEU A 213 22.80 -2.88 -1.04
CA LEU A 213 21.72 -3.79 -1.45
C LEU A 213 22.21 -5.24 -1.65
N ASP A 214 23.37 -5.60 -1.10
CA ASP A 214 23.90 -6.95 -1.15
C ASP A 214 23.12 -7.91 -0.22
N ASP A 215 23.11 -9.20 -0.56
CA ASP A 215 22.31 -10.20 0.17
C ASP A 215 22.68 -10.30 1.66
N GLU A 216 23.95 -10.08 2.03
CA GLU A 216 24.41 -10.17 3.42
C GLU A 216 23.87 -9.02 4.25
N THR A 217 24.02 -7.78 3.77
CA THR A 217 23.48 -6.58 4.39
C THR A 217 21.96 -6.65 4.52
N GLN A 218 21.25 -7.07 3.46
CA GLN A 218 19.79 -7.20 3.49
C GLN A 218 19.32 -8.28 4.48
N SER A 219 20.00 -9.43 4.52
CA SER A 219 19.71 -10.49 5.50
C SER A 219 19.90 -10.02 6.95
N GLU A 220 20.95 -9.22 7.20
CA GLU A 220 21.20 -8.65 8.52
C GLU A 220 20.15 -7.60 8.91
N ILE A 221 19.66 -6.80 7.97
CA ILE A 221 18.54 -5.85 8.20
C ILE A 221 17.27 -6.61 8.58
N VAL A 222 16.90 -7.65 7.81
CA VAL A 222 15.74 -8.50 8.12
C VAL A 222 15.88 -9.14 9.50
N ARG A 223 17.06 -9.65 9.84
CA ARG A 223 17.34 -10.22 11.16
C ARG A 223 17.14 -9.19 12.28
N LYS A 224 17.68 -7.98 12.12
CA LYS A 224 17.52 -6.90 13.10
C LYS A 224 16.05 -6.47 13.24
N TYR A 225 15.32 -6.38 12.13
CA TYR A 225 13.89 -6.07 12.13
C TYR A 225 13.09 -7.10 12.94
N ARG A 226 13.31 -8.41 12.70
CA ARG A 226 12.61 -9.47 13.44
C ARG A 226 12.94 -9.48 14.93
N LEU A 227 14.20 -9.20 15.31
CA LEU A 227 14.57 -9.05 16.72
C LEU A 227 13.89 -7.85 17.39
N LEU A 228 13.72 -6.74 16.65
CA LEU A 228 12.99 -5.58 17.14
C LEU A 228 11.51 -5.93 17.36
N ASP A 229 10.87 -6.61 16.42
CA ASP A 229 9.48 -7.08 16.54
C ASP A 229 9.30 -8.01 17.77
N GLU A 230 10.22 -8.96 17.98
CA GLU A 230 10.22 -9.81 19.19
C GLU A 230 10.32 -8.99 20.48
N ARG A 231 11.17 -7.96 20.50
CA ARG A 231 11.30 -7.06 21.64
C ARG A 231 10.02 -6.26 21.89
N ILE A 232 9.41 -5.69 20.85
CA ILE A 232 8.15 -4.94 20.95
C ILE A 232 7.02 -5.83 21.50
N LYS A 233 6.96 -7.09 21.03
CA LYS A 233 6.04 -8.11 21.57
C LYS A 233 6.30 -8.41 23.04
N ALA A 234 7.57 -8.62 23.41
CA ALA A 234 7.95 -8.92 24.78
C ALA A 234 7.64 -7.78 25.76
N GLU A 235 7.71 -6.53 25.29
CA GLU A 235 7.35 -5.33 26.06
C GLU A 235 5.82 -5.10 26.11
N GLY A 236 5.00 -5.91 25.41
CA GLY A 236 3.53 -5.80 25.41
C GLY A 236 3.00 -4.58 24.65
N LEU A 237 3.83 -3.96 23.80
CA LEU A 237 3.47 -2.71 23.11
C LEU A 237 2.43 -2.87 22.00
N TYR A 238 2.08 -4.12 21.65
CA TYR A 238 0.98 -4.44 20.74
C TYR A 238 -0.38 -4.59 21.45
N ASP A 239 -0.39 -4.64 22.78
CA ASP A 239 -1.62 -4.75 23.55
C ASP A 239 -2.32 -3.38 23.67
N CYS A 240 -3.63 -3.37 23.52
CA CYS A 240 -4.41 -2.12 23.57
C CYS A 240 -4.57 -1.63 25.01
N ASP A 241 -4.12 -0.39 25.30
CA ASP A 241 -4.39 0.25 26.58
C ASP A 241 -5.79 0.87 26.60
N TYR A 242 -6.77 0.11 27.09
CA TYR A 242 -8.15 0.57 27.24
C TYR A 242 -8.31 1.81 28.14
N ARG A 243 -7.32 2.16 28.96
CA ARG A 243 -7.37 3.40 29.75
C ARG A 243 -7.26 4.63 28.84
N ALA A 244 -6.49 4.55 27.75
CA ALA A 244 -6.44 5.60 26.76
C ALA A 244 -7.81 5.81 26.11
N TYR A 245 -8.51 4.72 25.78
CA TYR A 245 -9.88 4.79 25.26
C TYR A 245 -10.88 5.37 26.28
N ALA A 246 -10.73 5.09 27.57
CA ALA A 246 -11.55 5.74 28.59
C ALA A 246 -11.35 7.27 28.62
N ILE A 247 -10.10 7.73 28.46
CA ILE A 247 -9.78 9.17 28.35
C ILE A 247 -10.43 9.76 27.10
N GLU A 248 -10.37 9.06 25.97
CA GLU A 248 -11.00 9.50 24.72
C GLU A 248 -12.52 9.58 24.84
N VAL A 249 -13.18 8.60 25.46
CA VAL A 249 -14.63 8.65 25.73
C VAL A 249 -14.99 9.88 26.58
N MET A 250 -14.18 10.22 27.58
CA MET A 250 -14.40 11.43 28.38
C MET A 250 -14.23 12.69 27.53
N ARG A 251 -13.20 12.75 26.68
CA ARG A 251 -12.97 13.86 25.74
C ARG A 251 -14.16 14.04 24.80
N TYR A 252 -14.66 12.95 24.22
CA TYR A 252 -15.79 12.95 23.30
C TYR A 252 -17.07 13.44 24.00
N THR A 253 -17.31 12.95 25.22
CA THR A 253 -18.47 13.34 26.03
C THR A 253 -18.41 14.83 26.37
N LEU A 254 -17.24 15.35 26.77
CA LEU A 254 -17.06 16.77 27.09
C LEU A 254 -17.24 17.68 25.87
N LEU A 255 -16.67 17.31 24.72
CA LEU A 255 -16.84 18.07 23.48
C LEU A 255 -18.30 18.08 23.01
N PHE A 256 -18.98 16.94 23.09
CA PHE A 256 -20.39 16.84 22.71
C PHE A 256 -21.30 17.61 23.68
N ALA A 257 -21.06 17.51 24.98
CA ALA A 257 -21.80 18.27 26.00
C ALA A 257 -21.56 19.79 25.86
N GLY A 258 -20.31 20.20 25.58
CA GLY A 258 -19.96 21.59 25.29
C GLY A 258 -20.69 22.12 24.06
N MET A 259 -20.75 21.33 22.99
CA MET A 259 -21.53 21.65 21.78
C MET A 259 -23.00 21.90 22.12
N LEU A 260 -23.67 20.98 22.82
CA LEU A 260 -25.08 21.14 23.18
C LEU A 260 -25.33 22.35 24.09
N THR A 261 -24.40 22.61 25.03
CA THR A 261 -24.50 23.73 25.97
C THR A 261 -24.37 25.07 25.25
N PHE A 262 -23.36 25.23 24.38
CA PHE A 262 -23.18 26.45 23.60
C PHE A 262 -24.33 26.66 22.60
N LEU A 263 -24.83 25.59 21.99
CA LEU A 263 -26.01 25.66 21.14
C LEU A 263 -27.22 26.19 21.91
N ARG A 264 -27.44 25.70 23.13
CA ARG A 264 -28.55 26.13 24.01
C ARG A 264 -28.44 27.59 24.44
N TRP A 265 -27.22 28.13 24.55
CA TRP A 265 -26.95 29.54 24.84
C TRP A 265 -26.98 30.44 23.60
N GLY A 266 -27.16 29.88 22.40
CA GLY A 266 -27.12 30.64 21.13
C GLY A 266 -25.70 31.01 20.68
N TRP A 267 -24.67 30.38 21.26
CA TRP A 267 -23.26 30.58 20.92
C TRP A 267 -22.86 29.64 19.79
N TYR A 268 -23.27 29.98 18.57
CA TYR A 268 -23.14 29.09 17.42
C TYR A 268 -21.68 28.78 17.04
N PHE A 269 -20.78 29.76 17.10
CA PHE A 269 -19.38 29.55 16.72
C PHE A 269 -18.65 28.57 17.68
N PRO A 270 -18.65 28.76 19.01
CA PRO A 270 -18.10 27.78 19.94
C PRO A 270 -18.77 26.40 19.83
N SER A 271 -20.09 26.37 19.62
CA SER A 271 -20.82 25.12 19.39
C SER A 271 -20.29 24.36 18.18
N ALA A 272 -20.11 25.05 17.05
CA ALA A 272 -19.60 24.45 15.82
C ALA A 272 -18.13 24.00 15.97
N ALA A 273 -17.30 24.77 16.67
CA ALA A 273 -15.93 24.40 16.96
C ALA A 273 -15.86 23.10 17.80
N CYS A 274 -16.66 23.01 18.88
CA CYS A 274 -16.75 21.79 19.68
C CYS A 274 -17.21 20.57 18.86
N LEU A 275 -18.19 20.77 17.97
CA LEU A 275 -18.67 19.71 17.07
C LEU A 275 -17.58 19.25 16.09
N GLY A 276 -16.86 20.20 15.48
CA GLY A 276 -15.76 19.90 14.56
C GLY A 276 -14.63 19.13 15.25
N CYS A 277 -14.23 19.56 16.45
CA CYS A 277 -13.25 18.83 17.25
C CYS A 277 -13.75 17.44 17.65
N PHE A 278 -15.03 17.30 18.03
CA PHE A 278 -15.61 15.99 18.36
C PHE A 278 -15.46 15.02 17.18
N TRP A 279 -15.88 15.42 15.98
CA TRP A 279 -15.78 14.58 14.78
C TRP A 279 -14.34 14.26 14.39
N HIS A 280 -13.46 15.26 14.42
CA HIS A 280 -12.04 15.08 14.12
C HIS A 280 -11.41 14.04 15.04
N GLN A 281 -11.71 14.08 16.34
CA GLN A 281 -11.15 13.13 17.29
C GLN A 281 -11.79 11.73 17.17
N LEU A 282 -13.11 11.67 16.91
CA LEU A 282 -13.84 10.41 16.80
C LEU A 282 -13.37 9.55 15.60
N VAL A 283 -12.92 10.18 14.52
CA VAL A 283 -12.37 9.49 13.33
C VAL A 283 -11.17 8.60 13.68
N PHE A 284 -10.34 8.96 14.66
CA PHE A 284 -9.21 8.11 15.07
C PHE A 284 -9.67 6.79 15.72
N SER A 285 -10.77 6.80 16.48
CA SER A 285 -11.36 5.55 16.99
C SER A 285 -11.85 4.65 15.85
N ALA A 286 -12.45 5.23 14.81
CA ALA A 286 -12.85 4.48 13.62
C ALA A 286 -11.65 3.95 12.83
N HIS A 287 -10.57 4.73 12.73
CA HIS A 287 -9.30 4.32 12.13
C HIS A 287 -8.73 3.08 12.83
N ASP A 288 -8.63 3.13 14.16
CA ASP A 288 -8.07 2.05 14.96
C ASP A 288 -8.93 0.78 14.88
N ALA A 289 -10.26 0.93 14.95
CA ALA A 289 -11.19 -0.17 14.68
C ALA A 289 -11.01 -0.74 13.26
N GLY A 290 -10.73 0.13 12.29
CA GLY A 290 -10.43 -0.27 10.91
C GLY A 290 -9.21 -1.18 10.80
N HIS A 291 -8.21 -0.99 11.66
CA HIS A 291 -6.96 -1.77 11.73
C HIS A 291 -6.95 -2.88 12.77
N MET A 292 -8.11 -3.19 13.38
CA MET A 292 -8.22 -4.17 14.48
C MET A 292 -7.39 -3.79 15.72
N GLY A 293 -7.15 -2.49 15.95
CA GLY A 293 -6.32 -2.00 17.05
C GLY A 293 -7.05 -1.89 18.39
N ILE A 294 -8.37 -2.12 18.44
CA ILE A 294 -9.14 -1.97 19.68
C ILE A 294 -9.23 -3.29 20.42
N THR A 295 -9.83 -4.31 19.80
CA THR A 295 -10.04 -5.62 20.44
C THR A 295 -9.21 -6.74 19.82
N HIS A 296 -8.49 -6.46 18.72
CA HIS A 296 -7.77 -7.45 17.90
C HIS A 296 -8.67 -8.55 17.33
N ASN A 297 -10.00 -8.38 17.41
CA ASN A 297 -10.98 -9.27 16.81
C ASN A 297 -11.61 -8.59 15.61
N PHE A 298 -11.40 -9.17 14.42
CA PHE A 298 -11.89 -8.63 13.15
C PHE A 298 -13.38 -8.30 13.17
N HIS A 299 -14.23 -9.18 13.73
CA HIS A 299 -15.67 -8.97 13.71
C HIS A 299 -16.11 -7.85 14.64
N VAL A 300 -15.58 -7.84 15.87
CA VAL A 300 -15.93 -6.84 16.88
C VAL A 300 -15.49 -5.46 16.42
N ASP A 301 -14.24 -5.32 15.99
CA ASP A 301 -13.70 -4.04 15.54
C ASP A 301 -14.35 -3.56 14.25
N THR A 302 -14.71 -4.47 13.33
CA THR A 302 -15.49 -4.10 12.16
C THR A 302 -16.88 -3.56 12.55
N CYS A 303 -17.56 -4.17 13.52
CA CYS A 303 -18.85 -3.66 14.02
C CYS A 303 -18.71 -2.28 14.69
N ILE A 304 -17.65 -2.07 15.49
CA ILE A 304 -17.34 -0.75 16.07
C ILE A 304 -17.11 0.28 14.97
N GLY A 305 -16.29 -0.06 13.97
CA GLY A 305 -15.99 0.80 12.83
C GLY A 305 -17.23 1.15 12.02
N ILE A 306 -18.10 0.18 11.71
CA ILE A 306 -19.37 0.41 11.01
C ILE A 306 -20.28 1.35 11.82
N PHE A 307 -20.36 1.17 13.14
CA PHE A 307 -21.19 2.04 13.96
C PHE A 307 -20.68 3.48 13.96
N ILE A 308 -19.38 3.69 14.13
CA ILE A 308 -18.79 5.03 14.21
C ILE A 308 -18.72 5.69 12.82
N ALA A 309 -18.13 5.03 11.82
CA ALA A 309 -17.90 5.63 10.51
C ALA A 309 -19.16 5.64 9.66
N ASP A 310 -19.86 4.51 9.54
CA ASP A 310 -20.98 4.38 8.60
C ASP A 310 -22.25 5.00 9.20
N PHE A 311 -22.65 4.60 10.42
CA PHE A 311 -23.90 5.08 11.04
C PHE A 311 -23.80 6.51 11.56
N MET A 312 -22.73 6.86 12.30
CA MET A 312 -22.57 8.22 12.82
C MET A 312 -21.93 9.17 11.80
N GLY A 313 -20.87 8.73 11.12
CA GLY A 313 -20.05 9.59 10.24
C GLY A 313 -20.48 9.66 8.78
N GLY A 314 -21.37 8.77 8.31
CA GLY A 314 -21.80 8.70 6.90
C GLY A 314 -20.72 8.25 5.91
N LEU A 315 -19.62 7.65 6.39
CA LEU A 315 -18.48 7.19 5.58
C LEU A 315 -18.31 5.68 5.73
N SER A 316 -18.25 4.95 4.61
CA SER A 316 -18.09 3.50 4.66
C SER A 316 -16.68 3.10 5.13
N ILE A 317 -16.59 2.45 6.29
CA ILE A 317 -15.33 1.92 6.81
C ILE A 317 -14.71 0.88 5.87
N GLY A 318 -15.54 0.12 5.13
CA GLY A 318 -15.06 -0.87 4.17
C GLY A 318 -14.37 -0.24 2.95
N TRP A 319 -14.94 0.84 2.40
CA TRP A 319 -14.30 1.61 1.33
C TRP A 319 -13.01 2.26 1.83
N TRP A 320 -13.05 2.85 3.02
CA TRP A 320 -11.89 3.48 3.63
C TRP A 320 -10.75 2.48 3.81
N LYS A 321 -11.00 1.32 4.45
CA LYS A 321 -10.01 0.24 4.63
C LYS A 321 -9.39 -0.21 3.31
N ARG A 322 -10.21 -0.45 2.28
CA ARG A 322 -9.71 -0.91 0.96
C ARG A 322 -8.69 0.05 0.35
N ASN A 323 -8.88 1.36 0.50
CA ASN A 323 -7.95 2.35 -0.03
C ASN A 323 -6.79 2.61 0.93
N HIS A 324 -7.07 2.70 2.22
CA HIS A 324 -6.10 3.08 3.24
C HIS A 324 -5.09 1.97 3.54
N ASN A 325 -5.46 0.70 3.43
CA ASN A 325 -4.51 -0.40 3.58
C ASN A 325 -3.40 -0.37 2.53
N VAL A 326 -3.70 0.10 1.31
CA VAL A 326 -2.68 0.26 0.26
C VAL A 326 -1.63 1.28 0.69
N HIS A 327 -2.04 2.38 1.34
CA HIS A 327 -1.11 3.37 1.87
C HIS A 327 -0.17 2.78 2.92
N HIS A 328 -0.66 1.92 3.81
CA HIS A 328 0.17 1.27 4.84
C HIS A 328 1.09 0.17 4.30
N ILE A 329 0.69 -0.52 3.22
CA ILE A 329 1.52 -1.54 2.58
C ILE A 329 2.60 -0.90 1.70
N VAL A 330 2.29 0.26 1.09
CA VAL A 330 3.18 0.95 0.17
C VAL A 330 3.36 2.39 0.62
N THR A 331 3.98 2.57 1.78
CA THR A 331 4.33 3.89 2.29
C THR A 331 5.40 4.51 1.39
N ASN A 332 5.06 5.56 0.64
CA ASN A 332 5.99 6.43 -0.09
C ASN A 332 6.84 5.77 -1.20
N SER A 333 6.27 4.89 -2.04
CA SER A 333 6.97 4.49 -3.28
C SER A 333 6.77 5.56 -4.38
N PRO A 334 7.84 6.12 -4.99
CA PRO A 334 7.70 7.15 -6.03
C PRO A 334 6.96 6.68 -7.29
N SER A 335 6.90 5.36 -7.54
CA SER A 335 6.14 4.77 -8.64
C SER A 335 4.62 4.81 -8.44
N THR A 336 4.13 4.76 -7.20
CA THR A 336 2.68 4.76 -6.90
C THR A 336 2.07 6.15 -7.06
N THR A 337 2.80 7.23 -6.74
CA THR A 337 2.36 8.62 -6.98
C THR A 337 2.10 8.90 -8.46
N ARG A 338 2.78 8.17 -9.36
CA ARG A 338 2.62 8.30 -10.82
C ARG A 338 1.40 7.53 -11.37
N ILE A 339 0.91 6.51 -10.66
CA ILE A 339 -0.22 5.67 -11.10
C ILE A 339 -1.55 6.27 -10.67
N SER A 340 -1.62 6.99 -9.54
CA SER A 340 -2.84 7.69 -9.12
C SER A 340 -3.28 8.80 -10.09
N SER A 341 -2.38 9.29 -10.95
CA SER A 341 -2.70 10.27 -12.01
C SER A 341 -3.15 9.64 -13.34
N ILE A 342 -3.17 8.31 -13.48
CA ILE A 342 -3.45 7.61 -14.75
C ILE A 342 -4.84 6.92 -14.77
N CYS A 343 -5.72 7.18 -13.79
CA CYS A 343 -7.13 6.78 -13.89
C CYS A 343 -7.99 7.92 -14.47
N PRO A 344 -8.43 7.86 -15.74
CA PRO A 344 -9.55 8.68 -16.19
C PRO A 344 -10.84 8.07 -15.64
N SER A 345 -11.79 8.93 -15.25
CA SER A 345 -13.16 8.61 -14.77
C SER A 345 -13.35 8.28 -13.29
N SER A 346 -13.03 9.23 -12.40
CA SER A 346 -13.88 9.63 -11.25
C SER A 346 -13.24 10.85 -10.56
N PRO A 347 -14.03 11.81 -10.04
CA PRO A 347 -13.47 13.02 -9.44
C PRO A 347 -12.76 12.65 -8.13
N CYS A 348 -11.43 12.56 -8.20
CA CYS A 348 -10.58 12.31 -7.05
C CYS A 348 -10.37 13.65 -6.33
N LEU A 349 -11.07 13.83 -5.20
CA LEU A 349 -10.72 14.85 -4.22
C LEU A 349 -9.35 14.48 -3.65
N THR A 350 -8.40 15.39 -3.83
CA THR A 350 -7.07 15.37 -3.24
C THR A 350 -7.18 15.14 -1.73
N VAL A 351 -6.76 13.96 -1.26
CA VAL A 351 -6.53 13.73 0.16
C VAL A 351 -5.25 14.47 0.52
N SER A 352 -5.42 15.70 1.01
CA SER A 352 -4.36 16.46 1.65
C SER A 352 -3.89 15.67 2.87
N SER A 353 -2.63 15.26 2.88
CA SER A 353 -1.94 14.73 4.05
C SER A 353 -1.96 15.78 5.15
N ALA A 354 -2.80 15.58 6.16
CA ALA A 354 -2.74 16.32 7.42
C ALA A 354 -1.83 15.54 8.37
N THR A 355 -0.58 16.00 8.46
CA THR A 355 0.24 15.86 9.68
C THR A 355 -0.12 16.95 10.67
#